data_AF-A0A4V0Y8S2-F1
#
_entry.id   AF-A0A4V0Y8S2-F1
#
_cell.length_a   1.000
_cell.length_b   1.000
_cell.length_c   1.000
_cell.angle_alpha   90.00
_cell.angle_beta   90.00
_cell.angle_gamma   90.00
#
_symmetry.space_group_name_H-M   'P 1'
#
loop_
_entity.id
_entity.type
_entity.pdbx_description
1 polymer ?
#
loop_
_entity_poly.entity_id
_entity_poly.type
_entity_poly.pdbx_seq_one_letter_code
_entity_poly.pdbx_strand_id
1 'polypeptide(L)'
;MFLNNLKRVAKFKHVRYIHTSSKQTAKFYPVKLVQIEAFYKPLKYQSSVRFSSQDNIKFELTHNEFEHICEETLDSLCENLEILIESHPEIKGCDITYGDGVLTMSLGAHGTYVINRQTPNKQIWLSSPLSGPKRYDFFANTWIYKHDNVSLHSLLQKELTDIFKDNVDLSKCSYFVVKQK
;
A
#
# COMPACT_ATOMS: atom_id res chain seq x y z
N MET A 1 -37.82 3.58 -22.02
CA MET A 1 -37.34 4.42 -23.15
C MET A 1 -37.08 5.83 -22.61
N PHE A 2 -35.83 6.17 -22.33
CA PHE A 2 -35.38 7.52 -21.94
C PHE A 2 -34.48 8.02 -23.08
N LEU A 3 -34.97 8.95 -23.93
CA LEU A 3 -34.72 10.41 -23.92
C LEU A 3 -33.22 10.74 -24.11
N ASN A 4 -32.80 11.10 -25.34
CA ASN A 4 -32.64 12.48 -25.88
C ASN A 4 -31.22 13.06 -25.61
N ASN A 5 -30.53 13.82 -26.45
CA ASN A 5 -30.61 14.16 -27.87
C ASN A 5 -29.34 15.00 -28.23
N LEU A 6 -28.85 14.86 -29.47
CA LEU A 6 -28.22 15.87 -30.35
C LEU A 6 -27.06 16.83 -29.91
N LYS A 7 -25.91 16.61 -30.58
CA LYS A 7 -24.99 17.55 -31.28
C LYS A 7 -25.07 19.07 -30.99
N ARG A 8 -23.95 19.71 -30.62
CA ARG A 8 -23.49 21.02 -31.17
C ARG A 8 -22.05 21.41 -30.80
N VAL A 9 -21.45 22.20 -31.69
CA VAL A 9 -20.10 22.79 -31.71
C VAL A 9 -20.03 24.10 -30.88
N ALA A 10 -18.94 24.32 -30.13
CA ALA A 10 -18.34 25.64 -29.82
C ALA A 10 -16.91 25.42 -29.22
N LYS A 11 -15.78 25.83 -29.81
CA LYS A 11 -15.15 27.16 -30.04
C LYS A 11 -14.59 27.89 -28.78
N PHE A 12 -13.24 28.02 -28.76
CA PHE A 12 -12.34 29.01 -28.09
C PHE A 12 -12.28 29.00 -26.54
N LYS A 13 -11.13 29.19 -25.86
CA LYS A 13 -10.12 30.27 -25.99
C LYS A 13 -8.71 29.90 -25.45
N HIS A 14 -7.70 30.51 -26.10
CA HIS A 14 -6.30 30.80 -25.73
C HIS A 14 -5.85 30.55 -24.27
N VAL A 15 -4.64 30.02 -24.03
CA VAL A 15 -3.39 30.83 -23.94
C VAL A 15 -2.18 30.18 -24.63
N ARG A 16 -1.38 31.07 -25.22
CA ARG A 16 -0.23 30.95 -26.15
C ARG A 16 0.91 30.02 -25.73
N TYR A 17 1.39 29.24 -26.70
CA TYR A 17 2.80 28.83 -26.75
C TYR A 17 3.67 30.05 -27.07
N ILE A 18 4.70 30.29 -26.25
CA ILE A 18 5.80 31.18 -26.61
C ILE A 18 6.91 30.27 -27.16
N HIS A 19 7.22 30.45 -28.43
CA HIS A 19 8.34 29.80 -29.12
C HIS A 19 9.51 30.78 -29.14
N THR A 20 10.62 30.46 -28.45
CA THR A 20 11.94 31.05 -28.72
C THR A 20 12.99 29.98 -28.42
N SER A 21 13.41 29.24 -29.44
CA SER A 21 14.74 29.38 -30.08
C SER A 21 15.91 29.08 -29.14
N SER A 22 16.45 27.87 -29.22
CA SER A 22 17.73 27.68 -29.90
C SER A 22 18.05 26.19 -30.04
N LYS A 23 18.58 25.86 -31.21
CA LYS A 23 19.03 24.55 -31.64
C LYS A 23 20.16 24.07 -30.74
N GLN A 24 20.11 22.82 -30.28
CA GLN A 24 21.30 21.96 -30.25
C GLN A 24 20.90 20.49 -30.26
N THR A 25 21.64 19.76 -31.07
CA THR A 25 21.45 18.38 -31.53
C THR A 25 21.24 17.37 -30.40
N ALA A 26 20.16 16.59 -30.48
CA ALA A 26 19.95 15.43 -29.63
C ALA A 26 21.06 14.40 -29.88
N LYS A 27 21.91 14.17 -28.88
CA LYS A 27 22.74 12.97 -28.80
C LYS A 27 21.94 11.90 -28.07
N PHE A 28 21.58 10.85 -28.80
CA PHE A 28 20.94 9.66 -28.22
C PHE A 28 21.94 8.94 -27.31
N TYR A 29 21.62 8.85 -26.03
CA TYR A 29 22.18 7.84 -25.13
C TYR A 29 21.01 7.02 -24.57
N PRO A 30 21.08 5.68 -24.58
CA PRO A 30 19.98 4.85 -24.13
C PRO A 30 20.02 4.74 -22.61
N VAL A 31 19.03 5.33 -21.92
CA VAL A 31 18.70 4.90 -20.56
C VAL A 31 17.17 4.75 -20.48
N LYS A 32 16.74 3.51 -20.31
CA LYS A 32 15.34 3.09 -20.14
C LYS A 32 14.82 3.54 -18.77
N LEU A 33 13.52 3.83 -18.72
CA LEU A 33 12.65 4.01 -17.54
C LEU A 33 12.79 5.33 -16.77
N VAL A 34 12.19 6.39 -17.31
CA VAL A 34 11.55 7.43 -16.49
C VAL A 34 10.22 7.78 -17.13
N GLN A 35 9.15 7.15 -16.66
CA GLN A 35 7.78 7.55 -16.97
C GLN A 35 6.94 7.35 -15.70
N ILE A 36 7.27 8.07 -14.63
CA ILE A 36 6.46 8.11 -13.41
C ILE A 36 6.30 9.57 -12.99
N GLU A 37 5.62 10.38 -13.80
CA GLU A 37 5.18 11.72 -13.34
C GLU A 37 3.71 12.04 -13.66
N ALA A 38 2.91 11.08 -14.15
CA ALA A 38 1.56 11.41 -14.63
C ALA A 38 0.37 10.72 -13.94
N PHE A 39 0.56 9.86 -12.94
CA PHE A 39 -0.56 9.06 -12.38
C PHE A 39 -0.82 9.17 -10.87
N TYR A 40 0.03 9.85 -10.10
CA TYR A 40 -0.24 10.11 -8.68
C TYR A 40 -0.68 11.55 -8.48
N LYS A 41 -1.97 11.77 -8.24
CA LYS A 41 -2.45 13.03 -7.65
C LYS A 41 -1.77 13.21 -6.29
N PRO A 42 -1.19 14.37 -5.96
CA PRO A 42 -0.56 14.56 -4.66
C PRO A 42 -1.64 14.80 -3.60
N LEU A 43 -1.75 13.87 -2.64
CA LEU A 43 -2.15 14.24 -1.29
C LEU A 43 -0.98 15.05 -0.71
N LYS A 44 -1.31 16.21 -0.14
CA LYS A 44 -0.36 17.22 0.34
C LYS A 44 0.49 16.64 1.48
N TYR A 45 1.65 16.10 1.17
CA TYR A 45 2.67 15.81 2.18
C TYR A 45 3.99 16.43 1.75
N GLN A 46 4.46 17.43 2.51
CA GLN A 46 5.71 18.14 2.23
C GLN A 46 6.87 17.33 2.80
N SER A 47 7.47 16.47 1.97
CA SER A 47 8.75 15.83 2.30
C SER A 47 9.91 16.81 2.12
N SER A 48 10.91 16.73 3.01
CA SER A 48 12.11 17.57 2.93
C SER A 48 13.14 16.93 2.01
N VAL A 49 13.18 17.37 0.75
CA VAL A 49 14.16 16.90 -0.23
C VAL A 49 15.48 17.66 -0.03
N ARG A 50 16.56 16.98 0.35
CA ARG A 50 17.92 17.52 0.31
C ARG A 50 18.61 17.03 -0.97
N PHE A 51 19.06 17.95 -1.80
CA PHE A 51 19.65 17.66 -3.10
C PHE A 51 21.18 17.52 -3.00
N SER A 52 21.72 16.39 -3.44
CA SER A 52 23.13 16.23 -3.79
C SER A 52 23.23 15.45 -5.11
N SER A 53 24.16 15.84 -5.97
CA SER A 53 24.13 15.56 -7.41
C SER A 53 24.58 14.15 -7.84
N GLN A 54 24.34 13.12 -7.01
CA GLN A 54 24.73 11.74 -7.31
C GLN A 54 23.86 10.66 -6.67
N ASP A 55 22.58 10.93 -6.34
CA ASP A 55 21.82 10.04 -5.46
C ASP A 55 20.70 9.28 -6.18
N ASN A 56 20.78 7.94 -6.14
CA ASN A 56 19.62 7.06 -6.14
C ASN A 56 18.66 7.61 -5.07
N ILE A 57 17.53 8.19 -5.48
CA ILE A 57 16.60 8.85 -4.56
C ILE A 57 16.03 7.78 -3.61
N LYS A 58 16.65 7.63 -2.45
CA LYS A 58 16.13 6.80 -1.37
C LYS A 58 15.13 7.67 -0.61
N PHE A 59 13.86 7.55 -0.97
CA PHE A 59 12.78 8.11 -0.15
C PHE A 59 12.78 7.36 1.17
N GLU A 60 13.37 7.97 2.19
CA GLU A 60 13.36 7.44 3.54
C GLU A 60 12.24 8.13 4.32
N LEU A 61 11.31 7.33 4.84
CA LEU A 61 10.25 7.82 5.72
C LEU A 61 10.88 8.47 6.96
N THR A 62 10.42 9.65 7.34
CA THR A 62 10.67 10.20 8.67
C THR A 62 10.06 9.30 9.73
N HIS A 63 10.49 9.47 10.98
CA HIS A 63 9.93 8.71 12.10
C HIS A 63 8.41 8.91 12.19
N ASN A 64 7.93 10.15 12.17
CA ASN A 64 6.50 10.45 12.27
C ASN A 64 5.68 9.89 11.10
N GLU A 65 6.21 9.93 9.86
CA GLU A 65 5.55 9.29 8.72
C GLU A 65 5.43 7.79 8.92
N PHE A 66 6.52 7.13 9.33
CA PHE A 66 6.51 5.69 9.58
C PHE A 66 5.51 5.31 10.67
N GLU A 67 5.51 6.03 11.79
CA GLU A 67 4.60 5.78 12.91
C GLU A 67 3.14 5.89 12.46
N HIS A 68 2.80 6.96 11.73
CA HIS A 68 1.45 7.20 11.22
C HIS A 68 1.00 6.16 10.19
N ILE A 69 1.87 5.80 9.24
CA ILE A 69 1.58 4.76 8.24
C ILE A 69 1.33 3.41 8.94
N CYS A 70 2.13 3.06 9.95
CA CYS A 70 1.93 1.85 10.72
C CYS A 70 0.61 1.85 11.50
N GLU A 71 0.28 2.95 12.17
CA GLU A 71 -0.99 3.11 12.89
C GLU A 71 -2.18 2.91 11.93
N GLU A 72 -2.25 3.68 10.84
CA GLU A 72 -3.31 3.52 9.84
C GLU A 72 -3.39 2.10 9.24
N THR A 73 -2.25 1.43 9.06
CA THR A 73 -2.22 0.05 8.57
C THR A 73 -2.81 -0.91 9.60
N LEU A 74 -2.34 -0.86 10.84
CA LEU A 74 -2.72 -1.81 11.88
C LEU A 74 -4.15 -1.58 12.37
N ASP A 75 -4.59 -0.32 12.48
CA ASP A 75 -5.97 0.05 12.82
C ASP A 75 -6.94 -0.53 11.77
N SER A 76 -6.71 -0.25 10.49
CA SER A 76 -7.58 -0.75 9.42
C SER A 76 -7.55 -2.27 9.28
N LEU A 77 -6.42 -2.93 9.58
CA LEU A 77 -6.38 -4.39 9.69
C LEU A 77 -7.20 -4.89 10.87
N CYS A 78 -7.08 -4.27 12.05
CA CYS A 78 -7.84 -4.65 13.24
C CYS A 78 -9.34 -4.61 12.97
N GLU A 79 -9.85 -3.47 12.47
CA GLU A 79 -11.27 -3.28 12.16
C GLU A 79 -11.80 -4.33 11.17
N ASN A 80 -11.08 -4.61 10.09
CA ASN A 80 -11.53 -5.57 9.08
C ASN A 80 -11.44 -7.02 9.56
N LEU A 81 -10.44 -7.35 10.40
CA LEU A 81 -10.29 -8.68 10.97
C LEU A 81 -11.31 -8.95 12.08
N GLU A 82 -11.69 -7.93 12.88
CA GLU A 82 -12.83 -8.00 13.81
C GLU A 82 -14.12 -8.38 13.09
N ILE A 83 -14.44 -7.67 11.99
CA ILE A 83 -15.62 -7.97 11.17
C ILE A 83 -15.54 -9.40 10.57
N LEU A 84 -14.34 -9.84 10.17
CA LEU A 84 -14.13 -11.18 9.64
C LEU A 84 -14.42 -12.26 10.70
N ILE A 85 -13.90 -12.12 11.92
CA ILE A 85 -14.14 -13.13 12.97
C ILE A 85 -15.62 -13.13 13.42
N GLU A 86 -16.26 -11.96 13.48
CA GLU A 86 -17.68 -11.84 13.85
C GLU A 86 -18.61 -12.50 12.83
N SER A 87 -18.24 -12.44 11.55
CA SER A 87 -19.02 -13.07 10.47
C SER A 87 -18.84 -14.59 10.38
N HIS A 88 -17.89 -15.17 11.13
CA HIS A 88 -17.55 -16.61 11.09
C HIS A 88 -17.62 -17.26 12.48
N PRO A 89 -18.81 -17.29 13.13
CA PRO A 89 -18.99 -17.80 14.49
C PRO A 89 -18.73 -19.31 14.63
N GLU A 90 -18.62 -20.05 13.53
CA GLU A 90 -18.25 -21.46 13.50
C GLU A 90 -16.79 -21.71 13.89
N ILE A 91 -15.88 -20.74 13.68
CA ILE A 91 -14.50 -20.84 14.15
C ILE A 91 -14.45 -20.44 15.64
N LYS A 92 -14.14 -21.42 16.49
CA LYS A 92 -14.15 -21.23 17.95
C LYS A 92 -12.80 -20.75 18.48
N GLY A 93 -12.85 -19.93 19.53
CA GLY A 93 -11.66 -19.39 20.18
C GLY A 93 -10.96 -18.28 19.40
N CYS A 94 -11.71 -17.63 18.49
CA CYS A 94 -11.25 -16.42 17.82
C CYS A 94 -11.25 -15.25 18.80
N ASP A 95 -10.19 -14.47 18.77
CA ASP A 95 -10.04 -13.23 19.52
C ASP A 95 -9.03 -12.32 18.81
N ILE A 96 -9.23 -11.01 18.91
CA ILE A 96 -8.33 -10.02 18.34
C ILE A 96 -8.06 -8.91 19.33
N THR A 97 -6.78 -8.56 19.47
CA THR A 97 -6.32 -7.50 20.35
C THR A 97 -5.35 -6.62 19.61
N TYR A 98 -5.45 -5.32 19.79
CA TYR A 98 -4.53 -4.37 19.21
C TYR A 98 -4.21 -3.26 20.21
N GLY A 99 -2.91 -3.03 20.42
CA GLY A 99 -2.40 -2.01 21.33
C GLY A 99 -0.88 -1.89 21.22
N ASP A 100 -0.37 -0.68 21.48
CA ASP A 100 1.07 -0.36 21.45
C ASP A 100 1.79 -0.83 20.17
N GLY A 101 1.11 -0.76 19.02
CA GLY A 101 1.65 -1.18 17.73
C GLY A 101 1.77 -2.70 17.56
N VAL A 102 1.08 -3.48 18.37
CA VAL A 102 1.02 -4.95 18.27
C VAL A 102 -0.44 -5.38 18.08
N LEU A 103 -0.74 -5.96 16.92
CA LEU A 103 -2.01 -6.61 16.60
C LEU A 103 -1.83 -8.12 16.73
N THR A 104 -2.61 -8.74 17.60
CA THR A 104 -2.63 -10.19 17.82
C THR A 104 -4.00 -10.74 17.46
N MET A 105 -4.06 -11.71 16.56
CA MET A 105 -5.28 -12.41 16.16
C MET A 105 -5.13 -13.90 16.48
N SER A 106 -5.84 -14.35 17.51
CA SER A 106 -5.98 -15.77 17.84
C SER A 106 -7.11 -16.36 17.01
N LEU A 107 -6.87 -17.50 16.37
CA LEU A 107 -7.86 -18.25 15.60
C LEU A 107 -8.10 -19.65 16.20
N GLY A 108 -7.96 -19.76 17.52
CA GLY A 108 -8.13 -21.02 18.26
C GLY A 108 -7.18 -22.12 17.75
N ALA A 109 -7.77 -23.21 17.27
CA ALA A 109 -7.01 -24.37 16.76
C ALA A 109 -6.13 -24.06 15.53
N HIS A 110 -6.38 -22.94 14.84
CA HIS A 110 -5.62 -22.52 13.66
C HIS A 110 -4.36 -21.70 14.02
N GLY A 111 -4.12 -21.47 15.30
CA GLY A 111 -2.95 -20.76 15.81
C GLY A 111 -3.16 -19.25 15.96
N THR A 112 -2.07 -18.53 16.15
CA THR A 112 -2.08 -17.10 16.48
C THR A 112 -1.19 -16.32 15.53
N TYR A 113 -1.76 -15.28 14.94
CA TYR A 113 -1.06 -14.29 14.14
C TYR A 113 -0.63 -13.14 15.05
N VAL A 114 0.62 -12.66 14.89
CA VAL A 114 1.11 -11.45 15.55
C VAL A 114 1.69 -10.52 14.50
N ILE A 115 1.18 -9.29 14.42
CA ILE A 115 1.62 -8.23 13.52
C ILE A 115 2.12 -7.07 14.37
N ASN A 116 3.38 -6.69 14.22
CA ASN A 116 4.08 -5.79 15.13
C ASN A 116 4.77 -4.66 14.37
N ARG A 117 4.58 -3.42 14.82
CA ARG A 117 5.35 -2.24 14.41
C ARG A 117 6.77 -2.28 15.00
N GLN A 118 7.76 -2.35 14.12
CA GLN A 118 9.18 -2.33 14.47
C GLN A 118 9.83 -1.00 14.11
N THR A 119 9.64 -0.01 14.99
CA THR A 119 10.14 1.36 14.86
C THR A 119 11.63 1.48 14.54
N PRO A 120 12.56 0.76 15.21
CA PRO A 120 13.99 0.92 14.93
C PRO A 120 14.36 0.55 13.48
N ASN A 121 13.62 -0.39 12.89
CA ASN A 121 13.88 -0.88 11.54
C ASN A 121 12.98 -0.23 10.47
N LYS A 122 11.99 0.58 10.89
CA LYS A 122 10.90 1.08 10.02
C LYS A 122 10.20 -0.04 9.26
N GLN A 123 9.83 -1.10 9.99
CA GLN A 123 9.22 -2.31 9.42
C GLN A 123 7.92 -2.68 10.15
N ILE A 124 7.11 -3.50 9.48
CA ILE A 124 6.11 -4.33 10.15
C ILE A 124 6.61 -5.78 10.14
N TRP A 125 6.56 -6.44 11.29
CA TRP A 125 6.88 -7.86 11.40
C TRP A 125 5.60 -8.66 11.56
N LEU A 126 5.55 -9.80 10.86
CA LEU A 126 4.48 -10.78 10.96
C LEU A 126 5.07 -12.05 11.56
N SER A 127 4.36 -12.65 12.52
CA SER A 127 4.47 -14.06 12.88
C SER A 127 3.19 -14.74 12.42
N SER A 128 3.28 -15.59 11.39
CA SER A 128 2.17 -16.43 10.93
C SER A 128 2.33 -17.86 11.46
N PRO A 129 1.26 -18.51 11.95
CA PRO A 129 1.28 -19.93 12.31
C PRO A 129 1.44 -20.85 11.08
N LEU A 130 1.18 -20.35 9.86
CA LEU A 130 1.28 -21.13 8.61
C LEU A 130 2.62 -20.91 7.90
N SER A 131 3.08 -19.66 7.80
CA SER A 131 4.26 -19.31 6.99
C SER A 131 5.46 -18.80 7.80
N GLY A 132 5.35 -18.76 9.12
CA GLY A 132 6.41 -18.33 10.02
C GLY A 132 6.66 -16.81 9.99
N PRO A 133 7.83 -16.36 10.47
CA PRO A 133 8.13 -14.93 10.59
C PRO A 133 8.46 -14.27 9.26
N LYS A 134 7.97 -13.04 9.05
CA LYS A 134 8.27 -12.19 7.88
C LYS A 134 8.47 -10.74 8.31
N ARG A 135 9.33 -10.02 7.58
CA ARG A 135 9.66 -8.61 7.84
C ARG A 135 9.33 -7.78 6.62
N TYR A 136 8.38 -6.87 6.74
CA TYR A 136 7.87 -6.06 5.65
C TYR A 136 8.47 -4.67 5.68
N ASP A 137 9.00 -4.25 4.54
CA ASP A 137 9.43 -2.88 4.30
C ASP A 137 8.30 -2.12 3.60
N PHE A 138 8.14 -0.84 3.94
CA PHE A 138 7.19 0.02 3.24
C PHE A 138 7.80 0.53 1.93
N PHE A 139 7.16 0.21 0.80
CA PHE A 139 7.60 0.61 -0.53
C PHE A 139 6.40 0.82 -1.45
N ALA A 140 6.40 1.93 -2.20
CA ALA A 140 5.34 2.26 -3.16
C ALA A 140 3.91 2.15 -2.57
N ASN A 141 3.72 2.73 -1.38
CA ASN A 141 2.47 2.73 -0.62
C ASN A 141 1.95 1.34 -0.22
N THR A 142 2.84 0.36 -0.02
CA THR A 142 2.45 -0.95 0.50
C THR A 142 3.59 -1.64 1.25
N TRP A 143 3.23 -2.64 2.07
CA TRP A 143 4.16 -3.42 2.89
C TRP A 143 4.62 -4.66 2.12
N ILE A 144 5.88 -4.71 1.68
CA ILE A 144 6.44 -5.79 0.84
C ILE A 144 7.47 -6.61 1.60
N TYR A 145 7.36 -7.94 1.51
CA TYR A 145 8.40 -8.85 1.94
C TYR A 145 9.43 -9.04 0.82
N LYS A 146 10.69 -8.63 1.06
CA LYS A 146 11.73 -8.59 0.01
C LYS A 146 12.09 -9.96 -0.60
N HIS A 147 11.86 -11.05 0.12
CA HIS A 147 12.29 -12.38 -0.35
C HIS A 147 11.39 -12.94 -1.45
N ASP A 148 10.08 -12.72 -1.38
CA ASP A 148 9.11 -13.25 -2.34
C ASP A 148 8.31 -12.15 -3.06
N ASN A 149 8.50 -10.87 -2.69
CA ASN A 149 7.78 -9.72 -3.21
C ASN A 149 6.25 -9.81 -3.05
N VAL A 150 5.79 -10.55 -2.04
CA VAL A 150 4.39 -10.63 -1.63
C VAL A 150 4.12 -9.55 -0.59
N SER A 151 2.96 -8.88 -0.70
CA SER A 151 2.57 -7.88 0.28
C SER A 151 2.01 -8.51 1.55
N LEU A 152 2.07 -7.78 2.66
CA LEU A 152 1.46 -8.20 3.94
C LEU A 152 -0.01 -8.59 3.75
N HIS A 153 -0.78 -7.69 3.14
CA HIS A 153 -2.20 -7.89 2.91
C HIS A 153 -2.51 -9.08 1.99
N SER A 154 -1.77 -9.24 0.89
CA SER A 154 -2.01 -10.37 -0.02
C SER A 154 -1.70 -11.72 0.63
N LEU A 155 -0.67 -11.78 1.49
CA LEU A 155 -0.37 -13.00 2.24
C LEU A 155 -1.47 -13.30 3.26
N LEU A 156 -1.84 -12.32 4.09
CA LEU A 156 -2.91 -12.47 5.08
C LEU A 156 -4.22 -12.89 4.40
N GLN A 157 -4.63 -12.19 3.35
CA GLN A 157 -5.85 -12.51 2.62
C GLN A 157 -5.86 -13.96 2.14
N LYS A 158 -4.74 -14.44 1.57
CA LYS A 158 -4.61 -15.82 1.11
C LYS A 158 -4.73 -16.80 2.27
N GLU A 159 -3.93 -16.63 3.32
CA GLU A 159 -3.91 -17.55 4.46
C GLU A 159 -5.25 -17.59 5.19
N LEU A 160 -5.92 -16.44 5.37
CA LEU A 160 -7.22 -16.36 6.01
C LEU A 160 -8.31 -16.95 5.12
N THR A 161 -8.27 -16.74 3.79
CA THR A 161 -9.18 -17.44 2.86
C THR A 161 -9.06 -18.97 3.02
N ASP A 162 -7.83 -19.47 3.17
CA ASP A 162 -7.60 -20.89 3.38
C ASP A 162 -8.11 -21.40 4.75
N ILE A 163 -8.09 -20.57 5.80
CA ILE A 163 -8.58 -20.94 7.14
C ILE A 163 -10.11 -20.86 7.20
N PHE A 164 -10.68 -19.73 6.83
CA PHE A 164 -12.13 -19.45 6.90
C PHE A 164 -12.93 -20.18 5.83
N LYS A 165 -12.27 -20.71 4.79
CA LYS A 165 -12.93 -21.33 3.62
C LYS A 165 -13.95 -20.41 2.96
N ASP A 166 -13.76 -19.11 3.12
CA ASP A 166 -14.55 -18.05 2.53
C ASP A 166 -13.64 -17.02 1.85
N ASN A 167 -14.20 -16.25 0.93
CA ASN A 167 -13.48 -15.22 0.19
C ASN A 167 -13.19 -14.00 1.08
N VAL A 168 -12.05 -14.01 1.76
CA VAL A 168 -11.58 -12.88 2.56
C VAL A 168 -11.15 -11.74 1.61
N ASP A 169 -11.65 -10.53 1.87
CA ASP A 169 -11.30 -9.32 1.12
C ASP A 169 -10.72 -8.26 2.06
N LEU A 170 -9.42 -7.99 1.91
CA LEU A 170 -8.71 -6.94 2.67
C LEU A 170 -8.51 -5.67 1.83
N SER A 171 -9.21 -5.52 0.70
CA SER A 171 -9.03 -4.38 -0.20
C SER A 171 -9.40 -3.02 0.40
N LYS A 172 -10.15 -3.02 1.51
CA LYS A 172 -10.52 -1.82 2.26
C LYS A 172 -9.45 -1.39 3.27
N CYS A 173 -8.47 -2.23 3.58
CA CYS A 173 -7.38 -1.89 4.49
C CYS A 173 -6.47 -0.82 3.88
N SER A 174 -5.95 0.06 4.72
CA SER A 174 -4.98 1.08 4.34
C SER A 174 -3.74 0.42 3.74
N TYR A 175 -3.17 1.03 2.70
CA TYR A 175 -1.96 0.55 2.02
C TYR A 175 -2.09 -0.86 1.38
N PHE A 176 -3.32 -1.30 1.14
CA PHE A 176 -3.61 -2.41 0.25
C PHE A 176 -3.36 -2.01 -1.20
N VAL A 177 -2.44 -2.70 -1.88
CA VAL A 177 -2.18 -2.49 -3.31
C VAL A 177 -2.22 -3.84 -4.02
N VAL A 178 -3.15 -3.98 -4.96
CA VAL A 178 -3.20 -5.13 -5.87
C VAL A 178 -2.14 -4.94 -6.94
N LYS A 179 -1.23 -5.90 -7.10
CA LYS A 179 -0.43 -5.99 -8.34
C LYS A 179 -1.41 -6.24 -9.50
N GLN A 180 -1.66 -5.25 -10.33
CA GLN A 180 -2.31 -5.50 -11.62
C GLN A 180 -1.36 -6.38 -12.43
N LYS A 181 -1.86 -7.57 -12.83
CA LYS A 181 -1.16 -8.51 -13.70
C LYS A 181 -1.01 -7.94 -15.11
#